data_AF-A0A923X4D0-F1
#
_entry.id   AF-A0A923X4D0-F1
#
_cell.length_a   1.000
_cell.length_b   1.000
_cell.length_c   1.000
_cell.angle_alpha   90.00
_cell.angle_beta   90.00
_cell.angle_gamma   90.00
#
_symmetry.space_group_name_H-M   'P 1'
#
loop_
_entity.id
_entity.type
_entity.pdbx_description
1 polymer ?
#
loop_
_entity_poly.entity_id
_entity_poly.type
_entity_poly.pdbx_seq_one_letter_code
_entity_poly.pdbx_strand_id
1 'polypeptide(L)'
;MRNKTIYRVIDSIDPERLKQFQAGMRKRYSDEHILRELTECARRIGKSPTMREFEADAETTVHPQTVIEHFGSWNAAKRKAGLVPRRFASREELLLLLRRLGEELGRVPSAKDIEARKGTMPSKSLYWHTFGSLNNALKEAGFDIAVGEERLERAIDQGVFLAIRTGRLPKFSDWAAARKTDMNMLTEWQVYRMFDARRGAWSTFQFLIRERLAERGVGIGKDNELIELEDQAAVTSE
;
A
#
# COMPACT_ATOMS: atom_id res chain seq x y z
N MET A 1 14.02 -46.46 -41.69
CA MET A 1 12.67 -45.90 -41.97
C MET A 1 11.76 -46.30 -40.81
N ARG A 2 11.20 -45.34 -40.05
CA ARG A 2 10.30 -45.67 -38.93
C ARG A 2 8.93 -46.06 -39.49
N ASN A 3 8.52 -47.31 -39.32
CA ASN A 3 7.17 -47.79 -39.61
C ASN A 3 6.19 -46.98 -38.74
N LYS A 4 5.39 -46.12 -39.36
CA LYS A 4 4.32 -45.40 -38.67
C LYS A 4 3.20 -46.42 -38.49
N THR A 5 2.94 -46.86 -37.25
CA THR A 5 1.80 -47.73 -36.96
C THR A 5 0.52 -47.00 -37.37
N ILE A 6 -0.10 -47.45 -38.47
CA ILE A 6 -1.38 -46.92 -38.95
C ILE A 6 -2.48 -47.65 -38.18
N TYR A 7 -3.06 -46.97 -37.20
CA TYR A 7 -4.21 -47.50 -36.49
C TYR A 7 -5.44 -47.32 -37.37
N ARG A 8 -5.91 -48.41 -38.02
CA ARG A 8 -7.09 -48.41 -38.90
C ARG A 8 -8.35 -47.75 -38.29
N VAL A 9 -8.45 -47.78 -36.96
CA VAL A 9 -9.52 -47.12 -36.20
C VAL A 9 -9.52 -45.61 -36.43
N ILE A 10 -8.35 -44.97 -36.53
CA ILE A 10 -8.22 -43.52 -36.75
C ILE A 10 -8.69 -43.13 -38.15
N ASP A 11 -8.38 -43.95 -39.16
CA ASP A 11 -8.78 -43.68 -40.56
C ASP A 11 -10.28 -43.86 -40.79
N SER A 12 -10.97 -44.62 -39.91
CA SER A 12 -12.43 -44.81 -39.95
C SER A 12 -13.24 -43.74 -39.22
N ILE A 13 -12.59 -42.73 -38.62
CA ILE A 13 -13.30 -41.68 -37.88
C ILE A 13 -14.02 -40.76 -38.86
N ASP A 14 -15.35 -40.61 -38.68
CA ASP A 14 -16.16 -39.62 -39.41
C ASP A 14 -15.66 -38.19 -39.12
N PRO A 15 -15.16 -37.47 -40.15
CA PRO A 15 -14.60 -36.13 -39.98
C PRO A 15 -15.60 -35.10 -39.44
N GLU A 16 -16.88 -35.17 -39.81
CA GLU A 16 -17.88 -34.19 -39.35
C GLU A 16 -18.30 -34.47 -37.90
N ARG A 17 -18.44 -35.75 -37.53
CA ARG A 17 -18.68 -36.14 -36.13
C ARG A 17 -17.49 -35.77 -35.24
N LEU A 18 -16.26 -35.94 -35.71
CA LEU A 18 -15.05 -35.50 -35.00
C LEU A 18 -15.01 -33.97 -34.85
N LYS A 19 -15.34 -33.22 -35.91
CA LYS A 19 -15.37 -31.76 -35.89
C LYS A 19 -16.42 -31.22 -34.93
N GLN A 20 -17.62 -31.81 -34.87
CA GLN A 20 -18.65 -31.46 -33.90
C GLN A 20 -18.21 -31.77 -32.46
N PHE A 21 -17.59 -32.94 -32.23
CA PHE A 21 -17.03 -33.31 -30.92
C PHE A 21 -15.93 -32.34 -30.48
N GLN A 22 -15.02 -31.98 -31.38
CA GLN A 22 -13.97 -30.99 -31.13
C GLN A 22 -14.53 -29.58 -30.90
N ALA A 23 -15.57 -29.18 -31.63
CA ALA A 23 -16.26 -27.90 -31.40
C ALA A 23 -16.93 -27.85 -30.01
N GLY A 24 -17.54 -28.95 -29.57
CA GLY A 24 -18.07 -29.10 -28.22
C GLY A 24 -17.00 -29.03 -27.13
N MET A 25 -15.81 -29.60 -27.37
CA MET A 25 -14.66 -29.45 -26.46
C MET A 25 -14.12 -28.01 -26.43
N ARG A 26 -13.97 -27.37 -27.60
CA ARG A 26 -13.54 -25.96 -27.68
C ARG A 26 -14.50 -25.01 -26.97
N LYS A 27 -15.81 -25.32 -26.97
CA LYS A 27 -16.81 -24.55 -26.24
C LYS A 27 -16.76 -24.79 -24.73
N ARG A 28 -16.45 -26.01 -24.29
CA ARG A 28 -16.26 -26.34 -22.86
C ARG A 28 -15.01 -25.68 -22.29
N TYR A 29 -13.93 -25.63 -23.05
CA TYR A 29 -12.70 -24.93 -22.64
C TYR A 29 -12.56 -23.58 -23.35
N SER A 30 -13.65 -22.82 -23.48
CA SER A 30 -13.52 -21.45 -23.99
C SER A 30 -12.73 -20.60 -23.00
N ASP A 31 -12.04 -19.58 -23.49
CA ASP A 31 -11.30 -18.64 -22.64
C ASP A 31 -12.22 -18.06 -21.55
N GLU A 32 -13.47 -17.72 -21.88
CA GLU A 32 -14.45 -17.19 -20.92
C GLU A 32 -14.81 -18.21 -19.84
N HIS A 33 -14.94 -19.50 -20.19
CA HIS A 33 -15.19 -20.53 -19.19
C HIS A 33 -13.99 -20.68 -18.24
N ILE A 34 -12.78 -20.73 -18.78
CA ILE A 34 -11.56 -20.86 -17.96
C ILE A 34 -11.40 -19.66 -17.04
N LEU A 35 -11.65 -18.43 -17.53
CA LEU A 35 -11.59 -17.23 -16.68
C LEU A 35 -12.67 -17.24 -15.59
N ARG A 36 -13.89 -17.69 -15.89
CA ARG A 36 -14.95 -17.84 -14.88
C ARG A 36 -14.56 -18.85 -13.80
N GLU A 37 -14.04 -20.01 -14.17
CA GLU A 37 -13.54 -21.02 -13.23
C GLU A 37 -12.46 -20.43 -12.31
N LEU A 38 -11.53 -19.65 -12.89
CA LEU A 38 -10.47 -18.98 -12.13
C LEU A 38 -11.01 -17.95 -11.13
N THR A 39 -12.00 -17.15 -11.53
CA THR A 39 -12.66 -16.16 -10.66
C THR A 39 -13.50 -16.83 -9.57
N GLU A 40 -14.25 -17.89 -9.90
CA GLU A 40 -15.05 -18.64 -8.92
C GLU A 40 -14.18 -19.36 -7.90
N CYS A 41 -13.07 -19.99 -8.34
CA CYS A 41 -12.07 -20.53 -7.45
C CYS A 41 -11.55 -19.45 -6.50
N ALA A 42 -11.17 -18.28 -7.03
CA ALA A 42 -10.69 -17.15 -6.23
C ALA A 42 -11.72 -16.69 -5.19
N ARG A 43 -13.01 -16.67 -5.56
CA ARG A 43 -14.12 -16.33 -4.66
C ARG A 43 -14.27 -17.37 -3.55
N ARG A 44 -14.20 -18.66 -3.86
CA ARG A 44 -14.28 -19.76 -2.88
C ARG A 44 -13.13 -19.72 -1.88
N ILE A 45 -11.90 -19.53 -2.34
CA ILE A 45 -10.72 -19.51 -1.47
C ILE A 45 -10.42 -18.12 -0.86
N GLY A 46 -11.20 -17.10 -1.22
CA GLY A 46 -11.06 -15.72 -0.75
C GLY A 46 -9.78 -15.00 -1.20
N LYS A 47 -9.07 -15.49 -2.22
CA LYS A 47 -7.79 -14.93 -2.70
C LYS A 47 -7.48 -15.33 -4.13
N SER A 48 -6.54 -14.62 -4.75
CA SER A 48 -6.00 -14.97 -6.07
C SER A 48 -5.24 -16.32 -6.02
N PRO A 49 -5.76 -17.40 -6.65
CA PRO A 49 -5.29 -18.77 -6.49
C PRO A 49 -3.90 -18.99 -7.09
N THR A 50 -3.05 -19.73 -6.39
CA THR A 50 -1.87 -20.36 -7.01
C THR A 50 -2.29 -21.53 -7.89
N MET A 51 -1.41 -22.01 -8.78
CA MET A 51 -1.68 -23.19 -9.60
C MET A 51 -2.10 -24.39 -8.74
N ARG A 52 -1.38 -24.62 -7.62
CA ARG A 52 -1.67 -25.71 -6.68
C ARG A 52 -3.01 -25.53 -5.96
N GLU A 53 -3.37 -24.29 -5.59
CA GLU A 53 -4.67 -24.02 -4.95
C GLU A 53 -5.83 -24.18 -5.92
N PHE A 54 -5.63 -23.82 -7.19
CA PHE A 54 -6.62 -24.05 -8.24
C PHE A 54 -6.79 -25.55 -8.51
N GLU A 55 -5.70 -26.29 -8.69
CA GLU A 55 -5.75 -27.75 -8.90
C GLU A 55 -6.38 -28.51 -7.71
N ALA A 56 -6.19 -28.02 -6.48
CA ALA A 56 -6.75 -28.62 -5.28
C ALA A 56 -8.23 -28.26 -5.05
N ASP A 57 -8.81 -27.34 -5.82
CA ASP A 57 -10.21 -26.94 -5.69
C ASP A 57 -11.10 -27.97 -6.39
N ALA A 58 -11.84 -28.76 -5.61
CA ALA A 58 -12.68 -29.85 -6.10
C ALA A 58 -13.80 -29.40 -7.05
N GLU A 59 -14.18 -28.13 -7.00
CA GLU A 59 -15.19 -27.54 -7.89
C GLU A 59 -14.60 -27.10 -9.25
N THR A 60 -13.27 -27.08 -9.39
CA THR A 60 -12.62 -26.74 -10.66
C THR A 60 -12.48 -27.96 -11.55
N THR A 61 -12.87 -27.80 -12.81
CA THR A 61 -12.79 -28.87 -13.82
C THR A 61 -11.65 -28.66 -14.83
N VAL A 62 -11.01 -27.49 -14.78
CA VAL A 62 -9.93 -27.09 -15.69
C VAL A 62 -8.60 -27.40 -15.02
N HIS A 63 -7.69 -28.05 -15.74
CA HIS A 63 -6.33 -28.30 -15.25
C HIS A 63 -5.46 -27.03 -15.41
N PRO A 64 -4.53 -26.71 -14.47
CA PRO A 64 -3.69 -25.52 -14.58
C PRO A 64 -2.91 -25.40 -15.89
N GLN A 65 -2.49 -26.53 -16.47
CA GLN A 65 -1.80 -26.56 -17.76
C GLN A 65 -2.67 -26.01 -18.90
N THR A 66 -3.97 -26.33 -18.93
CA THR A 66 -4.90 -25.81 -19.93
C THR A 66 -5.03 -24.29 -19.82
N VAL A 67 -5.02 -23.74 -18.61
CA VAL A 67 -5.00 -22.29 -18.40
C VAL A 67 -3.75 -21.65 -19.02
N ILE A 68 -2.59 -22.28 -18.85
CA ILE A 68 -1.33 -21.78 -19.44
C ILE A 68 -1.37 -21.87 -20.97
N GLU A 69 -1.89 -22.96 -21.54
CA GLU A 69 -1.98 -23.15 -22.99
C GLU A 69 -2.87 -22.08 -23.66
N HIS A 70 -3.97 -21.70 -23.02
CA HIS A 70 -4.89 -20.68 -23.53
C HIS A 70 -4.36 -19.25 -23.37
N PHE A 71 -3.70 -18.95 -22.25
CA PHE A 71 -3.34 -17.57 -21.90
C PHE A 71 -1.84 -17.27 -21.95
N GLY A 72 -1.02 -18.25 -22.32
CA GLY A 72 0.44 -18.18 -22.36
C GLY A 72 1.12 -18.24 -20.99
N SER A 73 0.46 -17.77 -19.92
CA SER A 73 0.96 -17.88 -18.55
C SER A 73 -0.15 -17.80 -17.51
N TRP A 74 0.10 -18.37 -16.33
CA TRP A 74 -0.82 -18.29 -15.18
C TRP A 74 -1.10 -16.84 -14.75
N ASN A 75 -0.08 -15.98 -14.77
CA ASN A 75 -0.24 -14.57 -14.38
C ASN A 75 -1.05 -13.79 -15.43
N ALA A 76 -0.91 -14.10 -16.73
CA ALA A 76 -1.73 -13.50 -17.77
C ALA A 76 -3.21 -13.91 -17.62
N ALA A 77 -3.48 -15.18 -17.32
CA ALA A 77 -4.82 -15.66 -17.05
C ALA A 77 -5.47 -14.94 -15.86
N LYS A 78 -4.73 -14.80 -14.74
CA LYS A 78 -5.20 -14.03 -13.58
C LYS A 78 -5.61 -12.61 -13.93
N ARG A 79 -4.77 -11.89 -14.69
CA ARG A 79 -5.06 -10.51 -15.08
C ARG A 79 -6.31 -10.42 -15.95
N LYS A 80 -6.44 -11.33 -16.93
CA LYS A 80 -7.66 -11.43 -17.75
C LYS A 80 -8.90 -11.76 -16.91
N ALA A 81 -8.75 -12.49 -15.81
CA ALA A 81 -9.82 -12.79 -14.85
C ALA A 81 -10.08 -11.66 -13.83
N GLY A 82 -9.40 -10.51 -13.95
CA GLY A 82 -9.50 -9.41 -12.99
C GLY A 82 -8.81 -9.66 -11.64
N LEU A 83 -7.98 -10.71 -11.57
CA LEU A 83 -7.24 -11.10 -10.38
C LEU A 83 -5.80 -10.58 -10.43
N VAL A 84 -5.27 -10.16 -9.28
CA VAL A 84 -3.90 -9.65 -9.20
C VAL A 84 -2.91 -10.79 -8.88
N PRO A 85 -1.81 -10.94 -9.64
CA PRO A 85 -0.72 -11.85 -9.29
C PRO A 85 0.08 -11.33 -8.08
N ARG A 86 -0.05 -11.96 -6.91
CA ARG A 86 0.56 -11.46 -5.66
C ARG A 86 2.08 -11.26 -5.69
N ARG A 87 2.84 -12.13 -6.36
CA ARG A 87 4.32 -12.08 -6.40
C ARG A 87 4.89 -11.26 -7.56
N PHE A 88 4.07 -11.04 -8.59
CA PHE A 88 4.48 -10.40 -9.84
C PHE A 88 3.52 -9.25 -10.18
N ALA A 89 2.97 -8.62 -9.14
CA ALA A 89 2.07 -7.51 -9.30
C ALA A 89 2.82 -6.34 -9.95
N SER A 90 2.22 -5.73 -10.96
CA SER A 90 2.73 -4.49 -11.52
C SER A 90 2.62 -3.37 -10.50
N ARG A 91 3.33 -2.27 -10.77
CA ARG A 91 3.25 -1.05 -9.98
C ARG A 91 1.82 -0.56 -9.82
N GLU A 92 1.04 -0.54 -10.90
CA GLU A 92 -0.35 -0.11 -10.93
C GLU A 92 -1.24 -1.07 -10.15
N GLU A 93 -1.02 -2.38 -10.29
CA GLU A 93 -1.73 -3.41 -9.52
C GLU A 93 -1.48 -3.27 -8.01
N LEU A 94 -0.25 -2.94 -7.61
CA LEU A 94 0.10 -2.67 -6.21
C LEU A 94 -0.63 -1.44 -5.66
N LEU A 95 -0.71 -0.35 -6.43
CA LEU A 95 -1.45 0.86 -6.04
C LEU A 95 -2.95 0.58 -5.91
N LEU A 96 -3.54 -0.14 -6.87
CA LEU A 96 -4.94 -0.54 -6.83
C LEU A 96 -5.26 -1.34 -5.56
N LEU A 97 -4.39 -2.27 -5.18
CA LEU A 97 -4.57 -3.06 -3.97
C LEU A 97 -4.48 -2.21 -2.69
N LEU A 98 -3.59 -1.21 -2.64
CA LEU A 98 -3.53 -0.28 -1.50
C LEU A 98 -4.80 0.57 -1.39
N ARG A 99 -5.33 1.06 -2.52
CA ARG A 99 -6.59 1.84 -2.56
C ARG A 99 -7.75 1.01 -2.01
N ARG A 100 -7.96 -0.19 -2.55
CA ARG A 100 -9.00 -1.13 -2.08
C ARG A 100 -8.86 -1.45 -0.60
N LEU A 101 -7.62 -1.67 -0.13
CA LEU A 101 -7.37 -1.91 1.28
C LEU A 101 -7.73 -0.69 2.15
N GLY A 102 -7.45 0.52 1.67
CA GLY A 102 -7.83 1.75 2.38
C GLY A 102 -9.34 1.96 2.44
N GLU A 103 -10.04 1.69 1.33
CA GLU A 103 -11.50 1.69 1.27
C GLU A 103 -12.12 0.69 2.25
N GLU A 104 -11.61 -0.55 2.27
CA GLU A 104 -12.05 -1.60 3.19
C GLU A 104 -11.86 -1.22 4.66
N LEU A 105 -10.73 -0.56 4.98
CA LEU A 105 -10.39 -0.17 6.35
C LEU A 105 -11.03 1.16 6.78
N GLY A 106 -11.51 1.98 5.84
CA GLY A 106 -11.93 3.36 6.09
C GLY A 106 -10.80 4.28 6.57
N ARG A 107 -9.53 3.88 6.39
CA ARG A 107 -8.33 4.63 6.81
C ARG A 107 -7.11 4.25 5.97
N VAL A 108 -6.06 5.06 6.04
CA VAL A 108 -4.78 4.77 5.39
C VAL A 108 -4.23 3.40 5.88
N PRO A 109 -3.94 2.45 4.97
CA PRO A 109 -3.35 1.17 5.35
C PRO A 109 -1.97 1.32 5.98
N SER A 110 -1.69 0.52 7.01
CA SER A 110 -0.38 0.42 7.65
C SER A 110 0.35 -0.85 7.20
N ALA A 111 1.66 -0.91 7.48
CA ALA A 111 2.44 -2.13 7.25
C ALA A 111 1.88 -3.35 8.01
N LYS A 112 1.26 -3.15 9.18
CA LYS A 112 0.62 -4.22 9.95
C LYS A 112 -0.64 -4.74 9.26
N ASP A 113 -1.41 -3.87 8.60
CA ASP A 113 -2.62 -4.26 7.86
C ASP A 113 -2.30 -5.14 6.66
N ILE A 114 -1.18 -4.85 5.97
CA ILE A 114 -0.66 -5.66 4.86
C ILE A 114 -0.22 -7.04 5.38
N GLU A 115 0.51 -7.08 6.50
CA GLU A 115 0.98 -8.34 7.09
C GLU A 115 -0.19 -9.19 7.61
N ALA A 116 -1.21 -8.58 8.21
CA ALA A 116 -2.43 -9.26 8.67
C ALA A 116 -3.19 -9.93 7.50
N ARG A 117 -3.03 -9.43 6.27
CA ARG A 117 -3.62 -9.97 5.04
C ARG A 117 -2.64 -10.87 4.25
N LYS A 118 -1.73 -11.53 4.96
CA LYS A 118 -0.80 -12.50 4.37
C LYS A 118 -1.60 -13.56 3.61
N GLY A 119 -1.31 -13.70 2.31
CA GLY A 119 -2.01 -14.65 1.46
C GLY A 119 -2.96 -14.00 0.45
N THR A 120 -3.49 -12.81 0.75
CA THR A 120 -4.33 -12.05 -0.18
C THR A 120 -3.58 -10.83 -0.73
N MET A 121 -2.75 -10.20 0.12
CA MET A 121 -1.92 -9.06 -0.27
C MET A 121 -0.50 -9.46 -0.70
N PRO A 122 0.11 -8.68 -1.60
CA PRO A 122 1.55 -8.69 -1.84
C PRO A 122 2.33 -8.32 -0.58
N SER A 123 3.58 -8.79 -0.48
CA SER A 123 4.39 -8.55 0.71
C SER A 123 4.80 -7.07 0.83
N LYS A 124 5.02 -6.61 2.06
CA LYS A 124 5.58 -5.27 2.33
C LYS A 124 6.91 -5.02 1.61
N SER A 125 7.72 -6.07 1.42
CA SER A 125 9.00 -5.98 0.74
C SER A 125 8.82 -5.66 -0.75
N LEU A 126 7.77 -6.18 -1.39
CA LEU A 126 7.49 -5.85 -2.79
C LEU A 126 7.16 -4.37 -2.94
N TYR A 127 6.32 -3.81 -2.07
CA TYR A 127 6.07 -2.37 -2.03
C TYR A 127 7.36 -1.56 -1.82
N TRP A 128 8.25 -2.03 -0.93
CA TRP A 128 9.54 -1.39 -0.71
C TRP A 128 10.44 -1.39 -1.96
N HIS A 129 10.58 -2.53 -2.64
CA HIS A 129 11.40 -2.63 -3.84
C HIS A 129 10.82 -1.85 -5.03
N THR A 130 9.49 -1.74 -5.13
CA THR A 130 8.84 -1.06 -6.26
C THR A 130 8.75 0.46 -6.09
N PHE A 131 8.52 0.96 -4.86
CA PHE A 131 8.26 2.38 -4.59
C PHE A 131 9.34 3.06 -3.73
N GLY A 132 10.35 2.31 -3.29
CA GLY A 132 11.37 2.77 -2.34
C GLY A 132 10.89 2.87 -0.90
N SER A 133 9.58 2.99 -0.64
CA SER A 133 9.00 2.87 0.69
C SER A 133 7.49 2.62 0.62
N LEU A 134 6.90 2.10 1.69
CA LEU A 134 5.44 1.97 1.79
C LEU A 134 4.74 3.35 1.78
N ASN A 135 5.36 4.39 2.37
CA ASN A 135 4.79 5.74 2.37
C ASN A 135 4.71 6.31 0.96
N ASN A 136 5.73 6.10 0.12
CA ASN A 136 5.70 6.51 -1.28
C ASN A 136 4.58 5.77 -2.03
N ALA A 137 4.48 4.46 -1.83
CA ALA A 137 3.41 3.66 -2.44
C ALA A 137 2.01 4.16 -2.04
N LEU A 138 1.82 4.50 -0.77
CA LEU A 138 0.56 5.05 -0.27
C LEU A 138 0.31 6.48 -0.81
N LYS A 139 1.32 7.33 -0.94
CA LYS A 139 1.18 8.70 -1.49
C LYS A 139 0.71 8.63 -2.94
N GLU A 140 1.32 7.75 -3.72
CA GLU A 140 0.93 7.48 -5.11
C GLU A 140 -0.40 6.73 -5.25
N ALA A 141 -0.80 5.99 -4.22
CA ALA A 141 -2.14 5.43 -4.13
C ALA A 141 -3.19 6.52 -3.86
N GLY A 142 -2.80 7.77 -3.60
CA GLY A 142 -3.70 8.91 -3.38
C GLY A 142 -4.06 9.13 -1.92
N PHE A 143 -3.34 8.52 -0.98
CA PHE A 143 -3.52 8.81 0.44
C PHE A 143 -2.83 10.13 0.81
N ASP A 144 -3.50 10.97 1.59
CA ASP A 144 -2.87 12.13 2.23
C ASP A 144 -1.97 11.67 3.38
N ILE A 145 -0.70 11.47 3.06
CA ILE A 145 0.35 11.18 4.02
C ILE A 145 1.37 12.29 3.88
N ALA A 146 1.60 12.99 4.98
CA ALA A 146 2.73 13.88 5.05
C ALA A 146 4.02 13.04 5.04
N VAL A 147 4.86 13.22 4.01
CA VAL A 147 6.15 12.53 3.83
C VAL A 147 7.26 13.58 3.78
N GLY A 148 8.44 13.25 4.31
CA GLY A 148 9.61 14.13 4.23
C GLY A 148 9.36 15.50 4.87
N GLU A 149 9.65 16.56 4.11
CA GLU A 149 9.53 17.96 4.53
C GLU A 149 8.09 18.34 4.90
N GLU A 150 7.07 17.90 4.14
CA GLU A 150 5.65 18.14 4.48
C GLU A 150 5.29 17.61 5.87
N ARG A 151 5.93 16.52 6.29
CA ARG A 151 5.72 15.91 7.61
C ARG A 151 6.40 16.69 8.72
N LEU A 152 7.58 17.23 8.43
CA LEU A 152 8.30 18.10 9.35
C LEU A 152 7.52 19.40 9.55
N GLU A 153 7.05 20.02 8.48
CA GLU A 153 6.20 21.22 8.54
C GLU A 153 4.94 20.99 9.39
N ARG A 154 4.23 19.88 9.15
CA ARG A 154 3.07 19.50 9.98
C ARG A 154 3.43 19.32 11.45
N ALA A 155 4.61 18.76 11.75
CA ALA A 155 5.08 18.64 13.13
C ALA A 155 5.36 20.01 13.75
N ILE A 156 6.02 20.92 13.01
CA ILE A 156 6.32 22.27 13.47
C ILE A 156 5.00 23.01 13.76
N ASP A 157 4.02 22.96 12.86
CA ASP A 157 2.72 23.61 13.06
C ASP A 157 1.97 23.06 14.28
N GLN A 158 1.98 21.74 14.50
CA GLN A 158 1.44 21.11 15.70
C GLN A 158 2.17 21.59 16.97
N GLY A 159 3.49 21.80 16.87
CA GLY A 159 4.31 22.33 17.95
C GLY A 159 4.04 23.79 18.27
N VAL A 160 3.85 24.64 17.26
CA VAL A 160 3.46 26.04 17.41
C VAL A 160 2.09 26.13 18.10
N PHE A 161 1.11 25.36 17.63
CA PHE A 161 -0.21 25.32 18.24
C PHE A 161 -0.13 24.89 19.71
N LEU A 162 0.62 23.82 20.00
CA LEU A 162 0.81 23.36 21.36
C LEU A 162 1.51 24.41 22.22
N ALA A 163 2.54 25.08 21.68
CA ALA A 163 3.28 26.11 22.39
C ALA A 163 2.34 27.24 22.82
N ILE A 164 1.59 27.81 21.88
CA ILE A 164 0.60 28.88 22.12
C ILE A 164 -0.39 28.44 23.19
N ARG A 165 -0.91 27.21 23.09
CA ARG A 165 -1.85 26.67 24.07
C ARG A 165 -1.25 26.52 25.47
N THR A 166 0.04 26.19 25.58
CA THR A 166 0.71 25.94 26.87
C THR A 166 1.50 27.13 27.43
N GLY A 167 1.60 28.23 26.68
CA GLY A 167 2.38 29.41 27.10
C GLY A 167 3.91 29.22 27.02
N ARG A 168 4.40 28.11 26.47
CA ARG A 168 5.84 27.78 26.42
C ARG A 168 6.16 26.76 25.33
N LEU A 169 7.41 26.67 24.90
CA LEU A 169 7.84 25.62 23.97
C LEU A 169 7.53 24.21 24.55
N PRO A 170 6.96 23.31 23.73
CA PRO A 170 6.55 22.00 24.22
C PRO A 170 7.76 21.15 24.60
N LYS A 171 7.73 20.61 25.82
CA LYS A 171 8.61 19.51 26.24
C LYS A 171 8.06 18.20 25.67
N PHE A 172 8.90 17.18 25.67
CA PHE A 172 8.51 15.83 25.25
C PHE A 172 7.25 15.34 25.99
N SER A 173 7.13 15.63 27.29
CA SER A 173 5.96 15.29 28.10
C SER A 173 4.70 16.05 27.71
N ASP A 174 4.82 17.31 27.30
CA ASP A 174 3.68 18.13 26.89
C ASP A 174 3.09 17.61 25.59
N TRP A 175 3.97 17.21 24.66
CA TRP A 175 3.58 16.57 23.41
C TRP A 175 2.89 15.22 23.66
N ALA A 176 3.46 14.38 24.54
CA ALA A 176 2.87 13.10 24.94
C ALA A 176 1.50 13.25 25.61
N ALA A 177 1.32 14.30 26.40
CA ALA A 177 0.01 14.62 26.98
C ALA A 177 -0.98 15.06 25.89
N ALA A 178 -0.56 15.96 24.99
CA ALA A 178 -1.41 16.46 23.91
C ALA A 178 -1.86 15.35 22.95
N ARG A 179 -0.96 14.41 22.61
CA ARG A 179 -1.27 13.27 21.73
C ARG A 179 -2.33 12.33 22.30
N LYS A 180 -2.49 12.26 23.63
CA LYS A 180 -3.57 11.48 24.25
C LYS A 180 -4.95 12.09 23.99
N THR A 181 -5.01 13.41 23.81
CA THR A 181 -6.25 14.15 23.55
C THR A 181 -6.55 14.37 22.07
N ASP A 182 -5.52 14.41 21.21
CA ASP A 182 -5.66 14.58 19.77
C ASP A 182 -5.01 13.42 19.01
N MET A 183 -5.85 12.57 18.40
CA MET A 183 -5.39 11.41 17.64
C MET A 183 -4.70 11.77 16.32
N ASN A 184 -4.87 13.01 15.84
CA ASN A 184 -4.25 13.52 14.61
C ASN A 184 -2.84 14.07 14.84
N MET A 185 -2.43 14.29 16.10
CA MET A 185 -1.05 14.64 16.41
C MET A 185 -0.09 13.51 16.04
N LEU A 186 1.09 13.89 15.54
CA LEU A 186 2.19 12.94 15.42
C LEU A 186 2.59 12.44 16.80
N THR A 187 3.08 11.21 16.91
CA THR A 187 3.70 10.74 18.15
C THR A 187 5.06 11.42 18.32
N GLU A 188 5.52 11.58 19.55
CA GLU A 188 6.83 12.16 19.87
C GLU A 188 7.95 11.38 19.16
N TRP A 189 7.82 10.06 19.07
CA TRP A 189 8.75 9.18 18.36
C TRP A 189 8.72 9.30 16.84
N GLN A 190 7.64 9.82 16.27
CA GLN A 190 7.62 10.17 14.84
C GLN A 190 8.41 11.45 14.61
N VAL A 191 8.27 12.45 15.48
CA VAL A 191 9.08 13.69 15.46
C VAL A 191 10.55 13.37 15.70
N TYR A 192 10.87 12.59 16.73
CA TYR A 192 12.25 12.22 17.08
C TYR A 192 12.99 11.52 15.93
N ARG A 193 12.29 10.68 15.15
CA ARG A 193 12.84 9.99 13.99
C ARG A 193 13.05 10.89 12.76
N MET A 194 12.44 12.07 12.70
CA MET A 194 12.68 13.03 11.60
C MET A 194 14.11 13.58 11.63
N PHE A 195 14.75 13.59 12.81
CA PHE A 195 16.09 14.13 13.02
C PHE A 195 17.12 13.01 13.25
N ASP A 196 16.93 11.87 12.56
CA ASP A 196 17.78 10.68 12.63
C ASP A 196 17.99 10.13 14.06
N ALA A 197 17.07 10.41 14.99
CA ALA A 197 17.19 10.03 16.39
C ALA A 197 18.50 10.50 17.06
N ARG A 198 19.17 11.53 16.51
CA ARG A 198 20.44 12.05 17.03
C ARG A 198 20.24 12.75 18.37
N ARG A 199 21.31 12.79 19.19
CA ARG A 199 21.31 13.57 20.42
C ARG A 199 21.00 15.03 20.08
N GLY A 200 19.96 15.59 20.70
CA GLY A 200 19.47 16.95 20.42
C GLY A 200 18.33 17.03 19.40
N ALA A 201 17.81 15.91 18.88
CA ALA A 201 16.65 15.90 17.98
C ALA A 201 15.47 16.74 18.49
N TRP A 202 15.13 16.61 19.79
CA TRP A 202 14.05 17.39 20.39
C TRP A 202 14.38 18.87 20.50
N SER A 203 15.61 19.24 20.86
CA SER A 203 16.02 20.65 20.91
C SER A 203 16.07 21.29 19.52
N THR A 204 16.45 20.54 18.49
CA THR A 204 16.35 21.01 17.09
C THR A 204 14.89 21.24 16.71
N PHE A 205 14.00 20.32 17.09
CA PHE A 205 12.57 20.51 16.87
C PHE A 205 12.00 21.74 17.62
N GLN A 206 12.35 21.93 18.89
CA GLN A 206 11.98 23.12 19.65
C GLN A 206 12.53 24.41 19.04
N PHE A 207 13.75 24.37 18.52
CA PHE A 207 14.35 25.48 17.79
C PHE A 207 13.53 25.84 16.54
N LEU A 208 13.12 24.85 15.73
CA LEU A 208 12.28 25.10 14.54
C LEU A 208 10.91 25.68 14.91
N ILE A 209 10.30 25.22 16.02
CA ILE A 209 9.05 25.82 16.54
C ILE A 209 9.29 27.28 16.94
N ARG A 210 10.41 27.58 17.61
CA ARG A 210 10.78 28.94 17.99
C ARG A 210 10.95 29.85 16.77
N GLU A 211 11.65 29.41 15.73
CA GLU A 211 11.81 30.19 14.50
C GLU A 211 10.45 30.50 13.85
N ARG A 212 9.55 29.49 13.77
CA ARG A 212 8.19 29.68 13.23
C ARG A 212 7.31 30.61 14.09
N LEU A 213 7.54 30.66 15.40
CA LEU A 213 6.88 31.61 16.30
C LEU A 213 7.42 33.03 16.12
N ALA A 214 8.73 33.18 15.92
CA ALA A 214 9.37 34.47 15.67
C ALA A 214 8.88 35.09 14.36
N GLU A 215 8.69 34.28 13.31
CA GLU A 215 8.04 34.70 12.05
C GLU A 215 6.62 35.26 12.26
N ARG A 216 5.97 34.91 13.37
CA ARG A 216 4.62 35.37 13.76
C ARG A 216 4.65 36.47 14.83
N GLY A 217 5.82 37.05 15.13
CA GLY A 217 5.96 38.11 16.13
C GLY A 217 5.97 37.63 17.59
N VAL A 218 6.17 36.33 17.83
CA VAL A 218 6.20 35.76 19.19
C VAL A 218 7.62 35.32 19.54
N GLY A 219 8.16 35.91 20.60
CA GLY A 219 9.47 35.62 21.14
C GLY A 219 9.43 34.48 22.16
N ILE A 220 10.61 33.98 22.53
CA ILE A 220 10.78 32.99 23.60
C ILE A 220 11.73 33.53 24.67
N GLY A 221 11.27 33.56 25.92
CA GLY A 221 12.04 33.97 27.09
C GLY A 221 13.06 32.91 27.55
N LYS A 222 13.87 33.25 28.56
CA LYS A 222 14.96 32.38 29.07
C LYS A 222 14.49 31.03 29.60
N ASP A 223 13.24 30.95 30.07
CA ASP A 223 12.62 29.74 30.61
C ASP A 223 11.76 28.97 29.59
N ASN A 224 11.93 29.28 28.29
CA ASN A 224 11.15 28.77 27.16
C ASN A 224 9.67 29.22 27.12
N GLU A 225 9.30 30.24 27.88
CA GLU A 225 7.97 30.85 27.88
C GLU A 225 7.77 31.76 26.67
N LEU A 226 6.55 31.83 26.14
CA LEU A 226 6.22 32.73 25.04
C LEU A 226 6.12 34.17 25.56
N ILE A 227 6.70 35.09 24.81
CA ILE A 227 6.63 36.54 25.07
C ILE A 227 6.20 37.25 23.79
N GLU A 228 5.37 38.28 23.89
CA GLU A 228 5.06 39.13 22.75
C GLU A 228 6.28 39.98 22.40
N LEU A 229 6.66 40.03 21.12
CA LEU A 229 7.69 40.95 20.65
C LEU A 229 7.03 42.33 20.49
N GLU A 230 6.78 43.03 21.60
CA GLU A 230 6.47 44.46 21.54
C GLU A 230 7.69 45.21 20.98
N ASP A 231 7.43 46.13 20.04
CA ASP A 231 8.39 46.95 19.29
C ASP A 231 9.63 47.36 20.11
N GLN A 232 10.73 46.62 19.96
CA GLN A 232 12.05 46.99 20.51
C GLN A 232 12.68 48.19 19.77
N ALA A 233 11.89 49.05 19.12
CA ALA A 233 12.35 50.25 18.42
C ALA A 233 12.23 51.55 19.23
N ALA A 234 11.74 51.53 20.47
CA ALA A 234 11.47 52.77 21.24
C ALA A 234 12.39 53.04 22.45
N VAL A 235 13.47 52.27 22.67
CA VAL A 235 14.38 52.50 23.81
C VAL A 235 15.85 52.52 23.37
N THR A 236 16.16 53.33 22.36
CA THR A 236 17.51 53.86 22.12
C THR A 236 17.39 55.32 21.69
N SER A 237 16.87 56.16 22.58
CA SER A 237 16.91 57.62 22.47
C SER A 237 16.64 58.22 23.85
N GLU A 238 17.65 58.17 24.73
CA GLU A 238 17.92 59.19 25.76
C GLU A 238 19.34 59.00 26.32
#